data_AF-A0A401S5L6-F1
#
_entry.id   AF-A0A401S5L6-F1
#
_cell.length_a   1.000
_cell.length_b   1.000
_cell.length_c   1.000
_cell.angle_alpha   90.00
_cell.angle_beta   90.00
_cell.angle_gamma   90.00
#
_symmetry.space_group_name_H-M   'P 1'
#
loop_
_entity.id
_entity.type
_entity.pdbx_description
1 polymer ?
#
loop_
_entity_poly.entity_id
_entity_poly.type
_entity_poly.pdbx_seq_one_letter_code
_entity_poly.pdbx_strand_id
1 'polypeptide(L)'
;MERSAVARRDTETKYLDIYVDEKEPRNGIEALLKELRPLWKPTEIKLKTFTDGITNKLFGCHVDQAMEDVVLVRIYGNMTELFVDRNNEVKSFQALRAQHCAPDLYCTFQNGMCYEFIKGTVLNMWLLREPSIYRLIAKELARFHSVQIDNGYPSEPVLWNTVSKYLTLLNTNQLKPSARVSCLEMTDMPTFDILVSEFEKLKEHLSQIKSPVVLCHNDLLCKNIIYIEAKGRDKIIIK
;
A
#
# COMPACT_ATOMS: atom_id res chain seq x y z
N MET A 1 -41.60 -4.80 -12.14
CA MET A 1 -40.74 -5.13 -10.99
C MET A 1 -39.45 -4.33 -11.13
N GLU A 2 -39.49 -3.09 -10.65
CA GLU A 2 -38.35 -2.19 -10.60
C GLU A 2 -37.34 -2.71 -9.58
N ARG A 3 -36.13 -3.05 -10.04
CA ARG A 3 -34.98 -3.14 -9.14
C ARG A 3 -34.32 -1.77 -9.12
N SER A 4 -34.60 -1.04 -8.04
CA SER A 4 -33.94 0.20 -7.66
C SER A 4 -32.42 0.02 -7.71
N ALA A 5 -31.80 0.64 -8.72
CA ALA A 5 -30.38 0.88 -8.74
C ALA A 5 -30.09 2.03 -7.78
N VAL A 6 -29.70 1.70 -6.56
CA VAL A 6 -29.11 2.68 -5.66
C VAL A 6 -27.74 3.04 -6.25
N ALA A 7 -27.70 4.14 -6.99
CA ALA A 7 -26.47 4.82 -7.35
C ALA A 7 -25.67 5.07 -6.06
N ARG A 8 -24.57 4.34 -5.88
CA ARG A 8 -23.67 4.55 -4.75
C ARG A 8 -22.92 5.84 -5.04
N ARG A 9 -23.18 6.86 -4.20
CA ARG A 9 -22.45 8.12 -4.20
C ARG A 9 -20.96 7.82 -4.03
N ASP A 10 -20.11 8.44 -4.85
CA ASP A 10 -18.70 8.61 -4.54
C ASP A 10 -18.60 9.30 -3.18
N THR A 11 -18.46 8.53 -2.12
CA THR A 11 -18.19 9.08 -0.79
C THR A 11 -16.72 9.43 -0.76
N GLU A 12 -16.44 10.72 -0.96
CA GLU A 12 -15.16 11.34 -0.65
C GLU A 12 -14.68 10.83 0.72
N THR A 13 -13.48 10.26 0.78
CA THR A 13 -12.94 9.71 2.03
C THR A 13 -12.85 10.82 3.07
N LYS A 14 -13.38 10.55 4.28
CA LYS A 14 -13.32 11.50 5.41
C LYS A 14 -11.86 11.91 5.63
N TYR A 15 -11.57 13.21 5.51
CA TYR A 15 -10.29 13.78 5.91
C TYR A 15 -10.38 14.28 7.35
N LEU A 16 -9.40 13.90 8.18
CA LEU A 16 -9.26 14.40 9.54
C LEU A 16 -7.98 15.23 9.63
N ASP A 17 -8.13 16.50 9.99
CA ASP A 17 -7.01 17.43 10.18
C ASP A 17 -6.27 17.14 11.51
N ILE A 18 -5.66 15.96 11.58
CA ILE A 18 -4.97 15.42 12.75
C ILE A 18 -3.58 14.96 12.31
N TYR A 19 -2.57 15.39 13.07
CA TYR A 19 -1.20 14.89 12.96
C TYR A 19 -0.95 13.80 14.01
N VAL A 20 -0.31 12.71 13.62
CA VAL A 20 0.10 11.65 14.56
C VAL A 20 1.62 11.66 14.69
N ASP A 21 2.13 11.96 15.89
CA ASP A 21 3.56 11.89 16.16
C ASP A 21 4.03 10.43 16.13
N GLU A 22 4.99 10.16 15.26
CA GLU A 22 5.63 8.85 15.11
C GLU A 22 6.33 8.30 16.36
N LYS A 23 6.77 9.17 17.29
CA LYS A 23 7.46 8.80 18.53
C LYS A 23 6.46 8.62 19.68
N GLU A 24 5.41 9.44 19.70
CA GLU A 24 4.34 9.40 20.70
C GLU A 24 2.96 9.29 20.02
N PRO A 25 2.67 8.17 19.33
CA PRO A 25 1.52 8.08 18.43
C PRO A 25 0.18 8.01 19.16
N ARG A 26 0.19 7.70 20.46
CA ARG A 26 -1.02 7.40 21.23
C ARG A 26 -2.03 8.55 21.22
N ASN A 27 -1.60 9.79 21.48
CA ASN A 27 -2.50 10.93 21.56
C ASN A 27 -3.19 11.20 20.20
N GLY A 28 -2.42 11.14 19.11
CA GLY A 28 -2.95 11.31 17.75
C GLY A 28 -3.90 10.17 17.36
N ILE A 29 -3.54 8.93 17.68
CA ILE A 29 -4.40 7.76 17.45
C ILE A 29 -5.71 7.87 18.24
N GLU A 30 -5.68 8.25 19.51
CA GLU A 30 -6.90 8.40 20.32
C GLU A 30 -7.81 9.51 19.76
N ALA A 31 -7.24 10.61 19.25
CA ALA A 31 -8.00 11.65 18.56
C ALA A 31 -8.68 11.13 17.28
N LEU A 32 -7.96 10.33 16.47
CA LEU A 32 -8.54 9.66 15.29
C LEU A 32 -9.66 8.69 15.69
N LEU A 33 -9.45 7.87 16.72
CA LEU A 33 -10.41 6.86 17.16
C LEU A 33 -11.66 7.48 17.79
N LYS A 34 -11.55 8.65 18.42
CA LYS A 34 -12.73 9.40 18.89
C LYS A 34 -13.69 9.74 17.75
N GLU A 35 -13.15 10.03 16.57
CA GLU A 35 -13.93 10.32 15.36
C GLU A 35 -14.44 9.07 14.63
N LEU A 36 -13.70 7.96 14.69
CA LEU A 36 -14.03 6.73 13.96
C LEU A 36 -14.86 5.72 14.77
N ARG A 37 -14.69 5.73 16.10
CA ARG A 37 -15.30 4.82 17.08
C ARG A 37 -15.60 5.59 18.37
N PRO A 38 -16.59 6.50 18.38
CA PRO A 38 -16.87 7.36 19.53
C PRO A 38 -17.30 6.59 20.80
N LEU A 39 -17.70 5.33 20.65
CA LEU A 39 -18.07 4.45 21.77
C LEU A 39 -16.88 3.80 22.47
N TRP A 40 -15.68 3.85 21.87
CA TRP A 40 -14.48 3.28 22.49
C TRP A 40 -13.95 4.22 23.57
N LYS A 41 -13.85 3.72 24.81
CA LYS A 41 -13.26 4.49 25.90
C LYS A 41 -11.74 4.51 25.76
N PRO A 42 -11.07 5.68 25.84
CA PRO A 42 -9.62 5.79 25.68
C PRO A 42 -8.81 4.86 26.60
N THR A 43 -9.30 4.61 27.81
CA THR A 43 -8.67 3.72 28.79
C THR A 43 -8.71 2.24 28.42
N GLU A 44 -9.64 1.84 27.55
CA GLU A 44 -9.85 0.44 27.14
C GLU A 44 -9.17 0.14 25.78
N ILE A 45 -8.71 1.17 25.05
CA ILE A 45 -8.05 1.03 23.75
C ILE A 45 -6.68 0.38 23.93
N LYS A 46 -6.47 -0.73 23.23
CA LYS A 46 -5.20 -1.44 23.12
C LYS A 46 -4.58 -1.14 21.76
N LEU A 47 -3.28 -0.86 21.79
CA LEU A 47 -2.48 -0.62 20.60
C LEU A 47 -1.52 -1.78 20.39
N LYS A 48 -1.54 -2.34 19.18
CA LYS A 48 -0.58 -3.35 18.71
C LYS A 48 0.24 -2.77 17.57
N THR A 49 1.56 -2.69 17.74
CA THR A 49 2.46 -2.27 16.67
C THR A 49 2.78 -3.44 15.76
N PHE A 50 2.72 -3.21 14.44
CA PHE A 50 3.19 -4.15 13.42
C PHE A 50 4.54 -3.68 12.88
N THR A 51 5.57 -4.54 12.96
CA THR A 51 6.97 -4.18 12.66
C THR A 51 7.48 -4.70 11.32
N ASP A 52 6.64 -5.36 10.52
CA ASP A 52 7.06 -6.02 9.26
C ASP A 52 7.19 -5.05 8.07
N GLY A 53 6.77 -3.79 8.25
CA GLY A 53 6.95 -2.70 7.29
C GLY A 53 8.31 -2.03 7.49
N ILE A 54 9.05 -1.84 6.40
CA ILE A 54 10.34 -1.11 6.44
C ILE A 54 10.07 0.40 6.51
N THR A 55 9.09 0.85 5.73
CA THR A 55 8.92 2.27 5.42
C THR A 55 7.86 2.95 6.28
N ASN A 56 6.74 2.28 6.58
CA ASN A 56 5.59 2.88 7.28
C ASN A 56 5.41 2.25 8.66
N LYS A 57 4.94 3.05 9.62
CA LYS A 57 4.51 2.53 10.94
C LYS A 57 3.04 2.16 10.88
N LEU A 58 2.71 0.97 11.39
CA LEU A 58 1.35 0.44 11.38
C LEU A 58 0.93 0.04 12.79
N PHE A 59 -0.19 0.57 13.25
CA PHE A 59 -0.78 0.28 14.56
C PHE A 59 -2.17 -0.33 14.38
N GLY A 60 -2.43 -1.46 15.04
CA GLY A 60 -3.77 -2.01 15.20
C GLY A 60 -4.37 -1.55 16.52
N CYS A 61 -5.54 -0.91 16.44
CA CYS A 61 -6.25 -0.37 17.59
C CYS A 61 -7.53 -1.16 17.81
N HIS A 62 -7.74 -1.67 19.02
CA HIS A 62 -8.92 -2.47 19.37
C HIS A 62 -9.23 -2.36 20.86
N VAL A 63 -10.48 -2.63 21.25
CA VAL A 63 -10.90 -2.64 22.67
C VAL A 63 -11.12 -4.07 23.17
N ASP A 64 -11.67 -4.92 22.30
CA ASP A 64 -12.04 -6.29 22.61
C ASP A 64 -10.82 -7.24 22.63
N GLN A 65 -10.96 -8.38 23.29
CA GLN A 65 -9.93 -9.43 23.22
C GLN A 65 -10.03 -10.26 21.94
N ALA A 66 -11.23 -10.31 21.32
CA ALA A 66 -11.50 -11.12 20.13
C ALA A 66 -10.96 -10.50 18.82
N MET A 67 -10.59 -9.21 18.85
CA MET A 67 -10.11 -8.44 17.70
C MET A 67 -11.13 -8.46 16.55
N GLU A 68 -12.42 -8.32 16.88
CA GLU A 68 -13.51 -8.29 15.90
C GLU A 68 -13.67 -6.91 15.24
N ASP A 69 -13.44 -5.83 16.00
CA ASP A 69 -13.42 -4.46 15.48
C ASP A 69 -12.05 -3.85 15.72
N VAL A 70 -11.21 -3.87 14.68
CA VAL A 70 -9.85 -3.36 14.72
C VAL A 70 -9.65 -2.31 13.64
N VAL A 71 -9.13 -1.16 14.06
CA VAL A 71 -8.74 -0.05 13.17
C VAL A 71 -7.24 -0.08 12.97
N LEU A 72 -6.80 -0.20 11.72
CA LEU A 72 -5.39 -0.02 11.37
C LEU A 72 -5.11 1.46 11.14
N VAL A 73 -4.11 1.99 11.83
CA VAL A 73 -3.57 3.34 11.63
C VAL A 73 -2.19 3.21 10.99
N ARG A 74 -2.08 3.60 9.73
CA ARG A 74 -0.82 3.64 8.98
C ARG A 74 -0.30 5.07 8.94
N ILE A 75 0.87 5.28 9.52
CA ILE A 75 1.62 6.53 9.44
C ILE A 75 2.64 6.40 8.32
N TYR A 76 2.66 7.36 7.41
CA TYR A 76 3.61 7.40 6.30
C TYR A 76 5.04 7.57 6.81
N GLY A 77 5.98 6.84 6.23
CA GLY A 77 7.40 6.97 6.55
C GLY A 77 7.98 8.32 6.14
N ASN A 78 9.01 8.76 6.86
CA ASN A 78 9.74 9.97 6.53
C ASN A 78 10.43 9.86 5.15
N MET A 79 10.44 10.95 4.36
CA MET A 79 11.09 11.05 3.03
C MET A 79 10.49 10.15 1.93
N THR A 80 9.29 9.63 2.14
CA THR A 80 8.64 8.73 1.17
C THR A 80 7.82 9.49 0.15
N GLU A 81 7.42 10.72 0.46
CA GLU A 81 6.82 11.70 -0.43
C GLU A 81 7.69 12.01 -1.66
N LEU A 82 9.01 11.80 -1.56
CA LEU A 82 9.93 11.93 -2.69
C LEU A 82 9.62 10.94 -3.82
N PHE A 83 8.92 9.85 -3.50
CA PHE A 83 8.67 8.73 -4.43
C PHE A 83 7.21 8.29 -4.48
N VAL A 84 6.40 8.61 -3.47
CA VAL A 84 5.01 8.17 -3.36
C VAL A 84 4.06 9.36 -3.44
N ASP A 85 3.24 9.38 -4.50
CA ASP A 85 2.11 10.31 -4.61
C ASP A 85 0.96 9.82 -3.74
N ARG A 86 0.73 10.53 -2.62
CA ARG A 86 -0.31 10.20 -1.63
C ARG A 86 -1.72 10.37 -2.16
N ASN A 87 -1.94 11.33 -3.05
CA ASN A 87 -3.25 11.53 -3.66
C ASN A 87 -3.56 10.37 -4.60
N ASN A 88 -2.58 9.93 -5.38
CA ASN A 88 -2.74 8.76 -6.25
C ASN A 88 -2.90 7.46 -5.46
N GLU A 89 -2.19 7.31 -4.33
CA GLU A 89 -2.34 6.17 -3.42
C GLU A 89 -3.78 6.08 -2.89
N VAL A 90 -4.34 7.19 -2.39
CA VAL A 90 -5.73 7.24 -1.88
C VAL A 90 -6.74 6.96 -2.99
N LYS A 91 -6.57 7.57 -4.18
CA LYS A 91 -7.45 7.31 -5.35
C LYS A 91 -7.42 5.84 -5.77
N SER A 92 -6.22 5.25 -5.83
CA SER A 92 -6.06 3.83 -6.17
C SER A 92 -6.71 2.94 -5.13
N PHE A 93 -6.54 3.26 -3.84
CA PHE A 93 -7.16 2.53 -2.73
C PHE A 93 -8.70 2.56 -2.83
N GLN A 94 -9.28 3.75 -3.09
CA GLN A 94 -10.73 3.90 -3.26
C GLN A 94 -11.25 3.09 -4.45
N ALA A 95 -10.57 3.14 -5.59
CA ALA A 95 -10.95 2.37 -6.78
C ALA A 95 -10.91 0.85 -6.53
N LEU A 96 -9.88 0.37 -5.85
CA LEU A 96 -9.75 -1.04 -5.46
C LEU A 96 -10.84 -1.45 -4.45
N ARG A 97 -11.14 -0.59 -3.48
CA ARG A 97 -12.22 -0.82 -2.52
C ARG A 97 -13.58 -0.93 -3.22
N ALA A 98 -13.87 -0.06 -4.18
CA ALA A 98 -15.12 -0.10 -4.96
C ALA A 98 -15.32 -1.44 -5.68
N GLN A 99 -14.23 -2.15 -6.00
CA GLN A 99 -14.22 -3.48 -6.60
C GLN A 99 -13.99 -4.62 -5.60
N HIS A 100 -14.07 -4.35 -4.29
CA HIS A 100 -13.85 -5.31 -3.20
C HIS A 100 -12.48 -6.01 -3.23
N CYS A 101 -11.46 -5.28 -3.72
CA CYS A 101 -10.06 -5.71 -3.84
C CYS A 101 -9.14 -5.07 -2.78
N ALA A 102 -9.64 -4.08 -2.02
CA ALA A 102 -8.95 -3.47 -0.89
C ALA A 102 -9.85 -3.47 0.36
N PRO A 103 -9.26 -3.40 1.57
CA PRO A 103 -10.02 -3.22 2.81
C PRO A 103 -10.81 -1.91 2.83
N ASP A 104 -11.71 -1.74 3.80
CA ASP A 104 -12.43 -0.49 3.96
C ASP A 104 -11.51 0.66 4.43
N LEU A 105 -11.45 1.74 3.65
CA LEU A 105 -10.77 2.99 4.02
C LEU A 105 -11.69 3.86 4.90
N TYR A 106 -11.33 4.06 6.16
CA TYR A 106 -12.15 4.82 7.11
C TYR A 106 -11.92 6.32 7.00
N CYS A 107 -10.65 6.76 6.99
CA CYS A 107 -10.29 8.16 6.82
C CYS A 107 -8.84 8.31 6.35
N THR A 108 -8.52 9.50 5.84
CA THR A 108 -7.15 9.99 5.68
C THR A 108 -6.89 11.08 6.72
N PHE A 109 -5.62 11.30 7.06
CA PHE A 109 -5.19 12.36 7.98
C PHE A 109 -3.86 12.95 7.52
N GLN A 110 -3.35 13.98 8.20
CA GLN A 110 -2.22 14.79 7.71
C GLN A 110 -1.00 13.97 7.25
N ASN A 111 -0.68 12.90 7.99
CA ASN A 111 0.48 12.06 7.72
C ASN A 111 0.15 10.55 7.63
N GLY A 112 -1.06 10.20 7.17
CA GLY A 112 -1.43 8.78 7.05
C GLY A 112 -2.87 8.48 6.68
N MET A 113 -3.27 7.25 6.93
CA MET A 113 -4.62 6.74 6.68
C MET A 113 -5.05 5.69 7.71
N CYS A 114 -6.36 5.63 7.96
CA CYS A 114 -6.99 4.60 8.79
C CYS A 114 -7.84 3.67 7.94
N TYR A 115 -7.63 2.36 8.06
CA TYR A 115 -8.37 1.36 7.29
C TYR A 115 -8.66 0.09 8.10
N GLU A 116 -9.50 -0.75 7.55
CA GLU A 116 -9.95 -2.00 8.15
C GLU A 116 -8.80 -3.00 8.33
N PHE A 117 -8.79 -3.67 9.48
CA PHE A 117 -7.96 -4.84 9.71
C PHE A 117 -8.62 -6.09 9.10
N ILE A 118 -7.89 -6.76 8.21
CA ILE A 118 -8.34 -8.04 7.65
C ILE A 118 -7.77 -9.18 8.49
N LYS A 119 -8.66 -9.91 9.16
CA LYS A 119 -8.31 -11.13 9.89
C LYS A 119 -8.01 -12.25 8.91
N GLY A 120 -6.75 -12.69 8.88
CA GLY A 120 -6.29 -13.79 8.05
C GLY A 120 -4.83 -14.12 8.30
N THR A 121 -4.33 -15.07 7.52
CA THR A 121 -2.94 -15.54 7.57
C THR A 121 -2.14 -14.78 6.52
N VAL A 122 -1.13 -14.04 6.95
CA VAL A 122 -0.14 -13.45 6.03
C VAL A 122 0.61 -14.57 5.33
N LEU A 123 0.74 -14.51 4.01
CA LEU A 123 1.41 -15.56 3.25
C LEU A 123 2.90 -15.66 3.60
N ASN A 124 3.40 -16.87 3.51
CA ASN A 124 4.82 -17.19 3.55
C ASN A 124 5.21 -17.97 2.28
N MET A 125 6.52 -18.21 2.11
CA MET A 125 7.04 -18.90 0.92
C MET A 125 6.52 -20.33 0.75
N TRP A 126 6.12 -20.99 1.84
CA TRP A 126 5.57 -22.35 1.79
C TRP A 126 4.14 -22.33 1.26
N LEU A 127 3.26 -21.50 1.86
CA LEU A 127 1.88 -21.34 1.40
C LEU A 127 1.80 -20.82 -0.04
N LEU A 128 2.72 -19.95 -0.47
CA LEU A 128 2.76 -19.44 -1.84
C LEU A 128 2.90 -20.56 -2.89
N ARG A 129 3.58 -21.66 -2.55
CA ARG A 129 3.81 -22.79 -3.46
C ARG A 129 2.62 -23.72 -3.58
N GLU A 130 1.63 -23.60 -2.68
CA GLU A 130 0.45 -24.44 -2.69
C GLU A 130 -0.41 -24.14 -3.93
N PRO A 131 -0.76 -25.16 -4.75
CA PRO A 131 -1.55 -24.96 -5.95
C PRO A 131 -2.94 -24.37 -5.74
N SER A 132 -3.54 -24.57 -4.58
CA SER A 132 -4.80 -23.90 -4.22
C SER A 132 -4.58 -22.40 -3.99
N ILE A 133 -3.46 -22.02 -3.40
CA ILE A 133 -3.16 -20.64 -2.99
C ILE A 133 -2.72 -19.79 -4.18
N TYR A 134 -1.72 -20.19 -4.98
CA TYR A 134 -1.28 -19.34 -6.09
C TYR A 134 -2.36 -19.13 -7.15
N ARG A 135 -3.32 -20.08 -7.29
CA ARG A 135 -4.49 -19.91 -8.15
C ARG A 135 -5.43 -18.81 -7.63
N LEU A 136 -5.64 -18.74 -6.31
CA LEU A 136 -6.40 -17.65 -5.70
C LEU A 136 -5.69 -16.32 -5.87
N ILE A 137 -4.36 -16.28 -5.73
CA ILE A 137 -3.56 -15.06 -5.96
C ILE A 137 -3.70 -14.59 -7.42
N ALA A 138 -3.54 -15.49 -8.39
CA ALA A 138 -3.70 -15.15 -9.81
C ALA A 138 -5.11 -14.61 -10.12
N LYS A 139 -6.15 -15.19 -9.51
CA LYS A 139 -7.53 -14.72 -9.64
C LYS A 139 -7.72 -13.32 -9.04
N GLU A 140 -7.15 -13.06 -7.86
CA GLU A 140 -7.25 -11.73 -7.24
C GLU A 140 -6.43 -10.68 -8.00
N LEU A 141 -5.25 -11.03 -8.52
CA LEU A 141 -4.48 -10.16 -9.41
C LEU A 141 -5.23 -9.83 -10.69
N ALA A 142 -5.93 -10.80 -11.30
CA ALA A 142 -6.76 -10.54 -12.46
C ALA A 142 -7.88 -9.53 -12.15
N ARG A 143 -8.50 -9.63 -10.97
CA ARG A 143 -9.48 -8.64 -10.51
C ARG A 143 -8.83 -7.27 -10.29
N PHE A 144 -7.67 -7.24 -9.64
CA PHE A 144 -6.89 -6.03 -9.40
C PHE A 144 -6.54 -5.31 -10.71
N HIS A 145 -6.00 -6.04 -11.70
CA HIS A 145 -5.64 -5.50 -13.02
C HIS A 145 -6.87 -5.06 -13.85
N SER A 146 -8.05 -5.57 -13.54
CA SER A 146 -9.29 -5.18 -14.23
C SER A 146 -9.85 -3.83 -13.74
N VAL A 147 -9.39 -3.33 -12.59
CA VAL A 147 -9.84 -2.06 -12.03
C VAL A 147 -9.38 -0.91 -12.91
N GLN A 148 -10.34 -0.13 -13.40
CA GLN A 148 -10.10 1.07 -14.20
C GLN A 148 -10.16 2.30 -13.31
N ILE A 149 -9.18 3.19 -13.43
CA ILE A 149 -9.19 4.51 -12.82
C ILE A 149 -9.26 5.51 -13.97
N ASP A 150 -10.39 6.22 -14.08
CA ASP A 150 -10.53 7.25 -15.10
C ASP A 150 -9.72 8.49 -14.70
N ASN A 151 -8.59 8.68 -15.39
CA ASN A 151 -7.72 9.82 -15.18
C ASN A 151 -7.89 10.90 -16.26
N GLY A 152 -8.85 10.74 -17.19
CA GLY A 152 -9.08 11.67 -18.30
C GLY A 152 -8.01 11.65 -19.41
N TYR A 153 -6.99 10.81 -19.28
CA TYR A 153 -5.90 10.64 -20.25
C TYR A 153 -5.54 9.15 -20.38
N PRO A 154 -4.88 8.72 -21.48
CA PRO A 154 -4.39 7.36 -21.63
C PRO A 154 -3.44 6.96 -20.49
N SER A 155 -3.62 5.76 -19.96
CA SER A 155 -2.75 5.21 -18.91
C SER A 155 -1.33 4.97 -19.45
N GLU A 156 -0.33 5.56 -18.81
CA GLU A 156 1.09 5.35 -19.11
C GLU A 156 1.78 4.50 -18.02
N PRO A 157 2.82 3.71 -18.36
CA PRO A 157 3.59 2.99 -17.36
C PRO A 157 4.31 3.94 -16.39
N VAL A 158 3.94 3.88 -15.11
CA VAL A 158 4.57 4.67 -14.05
C VAL A 158 6.06 4.31 -13.86
N LEU A 159 6.46 3.10 -14.23
CA LEU A 159 7.83 2.57 -14.08
C LEU A 159 8.90 3.54 -14.60
N TRP A 160 8.74 4.08 -15.81
CA TRP A 160 9.75 4.92 -16.44
C TRP A 160 9.96 6.22 -15.66
N ASN A 161 8.87 6.91 -15.33
CA ASN A 161 8.93 8.14 -14.56
C ASN A 161 9.50 7.91 -13.15
N THR A 162 9.17 6.78 -12.52
CA THR A 162 9.71 6.42 -11.21
C THR A 162 11.21 6.20 -11.24
N VAL A 163 11.73 5.40 -12.18
CA VAL A 163 13.18 5.17 -12.28
C VAL A 163 13.93 6.43 -12.69
N SER A 164 13.39 7.26 -13.59
CA SER A 164 13.99 8.55 -13.92
C SER A 164 14.08 9.49 -12.71
N LYS A 165 13.07 9.52 -11.83
CA LYS A 165 13.12 10.26 -10.56
C LYS A 165 14.23 9.73 -9.65
N TYR A 166 14.39 8.40 -9.55
CA TYR A 166 15.47 7.79 -8.76
C TYR A 166 16.85 8.18 -9.30
N LEU A 167 17.06 8.09 -10.61
CA LEU A 167 18.31 8.50 -11.26
C LEU A 167 18.60 9.99 -11.03
N THR A 168 17.58 10.85 -11.13
CA THR A 168 17.74 12.29 -10.85
C THR A 168 18.20 12.52 -9.42
N LEU A 169 17.59 11.84 -8.44
CA LEU A 169 17.94 11.97 -7.02
C LEU A 169 19.35 11.44 -6.71
N LEU A 170 19.79 10.39 -7.40
CA LEU A 170 21.16 9.89 -7.32
C LEU A 170 22.18 10.88 -7.90
N ASN A 171 21.80 11.63 -8.94
CA ASN A 171 22.67 12.63 -9.55
C ASN A 171 22.75 13.91 -8.70
N THR A 172 21.62 14.38 -8.15
CA THR A 172 21.57 15.61 -7.33
C THR A 172 22.15 15.41 -5.94
N ASN A 173 21.90 14.26 -5.33
CA ASN A 173 22.59 13.86 -4.12
C ASN A 173 23.84 13.11 -4.56
N GLN A 174 24.94 13.82 -4.86
CA GLN A 174 26.25 13.19 -4.79
C GLN A 174 26.30 12.53 -3.43
N LEU A 175 26.11 11.20 -3.39
CA LEU A 175 26.00 10.42 -2.18
C LEU A 175 27.33 10.62 -1.46
N LYS A 176 27.42 11.64 -0.59
CA LYS A 176 28.47 11.70 0.42
C LYS A 176 28.28 10.39 1.16
N PRO A 177 29.24 9.46 1.09
CA PRO A 177 29.07 8.17 1.73
C PRO A 177 28.76 8.46 3.18
N SER A 178 27.50 8.27 3.60
CA SER A 178 27.22 8.29 5.01
C SER A 178 28.04 7.14 5.60
N ALA A 179 28.61 7.32 6.79
CA ALA A 179 29.47 6.33 7.44
C ALA A 179 28.84 4.92 7.62
N ARG A 180 27.57 4.74 7.20
CA ARG A 180 26.85 3.46 7.16
C ARG A 180 26.95 2.70 5.83
N VAL A 181 27.49 3.30 4.76
CA VAL A 181 27.79 2.61 3.49
C VAL A 181 29.24 2.08 3.50
N SER A 182 29.81 1.82 4.68
CA SER A 182 31.13 1.20 4.81
C SER A 182 31.08 -0.34 4.79
N CYS A 183 29.92 -0.95 4.51
CA CYS A 183 29.73 -2.40 4.65
C CYS A 183 29.67 -3.19 3.34
N LEU A 184 29.90 -2.54 2.20
CA LEU A 184 30.16 -3.24 0.94
C LEU A 184 31.38 -2.60 0.30
N GLU A 185 32.46 -3.36 0.13
CA GLU A 185 33.58 -2.97 -0.71
C GLU A 185 33.02 -2.75 -2.14
N MET A 186 32.75 -1.49 -2.48
CA MET A 186 32.05 -1.05 -3.71
C MET A 186 32.95 -1.13 -4.95
N THR A 187 33.70 -2.20 -5.16
CA THR A 187 34.55 -2.34 -6.36
C THR A 187 33.75 -2.65 -7.63
N ASP A 188 32.50 -3.11 -7.51
CA ASP A 188 31.67 -3.55 -8.65
C ASP A 188 30.41 -2.69 -8.90
N MET A 189 30.32 -1.47 -8.36
CA MET A 189 29.16 -0.61 -8.61
C MET A 189 29.28 0.04 -10.00
N PRO A 190 28.29 -0.12 -10.90
CA PRO A 190 28.31 0.56 -12.19
C PRO A 190 28.29 2.08 -12.01
N THR A 191 28.95 2.80 -12.93
CA THR A 191 28.92 4.27 -12.94
C THR A 191 27.50 4.77 -13.22
N PHE A 192 27.23 6.01 -12.84
CA PHE A 192 25.93 6.65 -13.13
C PHE A 192 25.59 6.60 -14.64
N ASP A 193 26.57 6.86 -15.50
CA ASP A 193 26.39 6.78 -16.96
C ASP A 193 26.02 5.37 -17.45
N ILE A 194 26.60 4.33 -16.83
CA ILE A 194 26.23 2.94 -17.12
C ILE A 194 24.78 2.68 -16.68
N LEU A 195 24.38 3.14 -15.49
CA LEU A 195 23.01 2.97 -15.00
C LEU A 195 21.98 3.65 -15.92
N VAL A 196 22.28 4.86 -16.39
CA VAL A 196 21.42 5.58 -17.35
C VAL A 196 21.35 4.84 -18.69
N SER A 197 22.49 4.38 -19.21
CA SER A 197 22.56 3.62 -20.46
C SER A 197 21.76 2.32 -20.39
N GLU A 198 21.90 1.54 -19.32
CA GLU A 198 21.16 0.30 -19.11
C GLU A 198 19.66 0.55 -18.93
N PHE A 199 19.28 1.64 -18.24
CA PHE A 199 17.88 2.04 -18.11
C PHE A 199 17.24 2.37 -19.47
N GLU A 200 17.91 3.13 -20.33
CA GLU A 200 17.38 3.46 -21.67
C GLU A 200 17.27 2.21 -22.55
N LYS A 201 18.25 1.30 -22.52
CA LYS A 201 18.17 0.01 -23.24
C LYS A 201 16.99 -0.84 -22.73
N LEU A 202 16.80 -0.92 -21.42
CA LEU A 202 15.69 -1.65 -20.82
C LEU A 202 14.34 -1.06 -21.25
N LYS A 203 14.23 0.28 -21.23
CA LYS A 203 13.03 1.01 -21.66
C LYS A 203 12.72 0.77 -23.12
N GLU A 204 13.73 0.85 -24.00
CA GLU A 204 13.58 0.57 -25.43
C GLU A 204 13.06 -0.85 -25.67
N HIS A 205 13.69 -1.85 -25.03
CA HIS A 205 13.32 -3.25 -25.20
C HIS A 205 11.90 -3.54 -24.67
N LEU A 206 11.58 -3.12 -23.45
CA LEU A 206 10.29 -3.43 -22.82
C LEU A 206 9.12 -2.67 -23.47
N SER A 207 9.36 -1.49 -24.05
CA SER A 207 8.34 -0.75 -24.78
C SER A 207 7.84 -1.48 -26.04
N GLN A 208 8.64 -2.40 -26.59
CA GLN A 208 8.26 -3.20 -27.76
C GLN A 208 7.32 -4.36 -27.44
N ILE A 209 7.27 -4.82 -26.18
CA ILE A 209 6.45 -5.97 -25.76
C ILE A 209 4.94 -5.65 -25.86
N LYS A 210 4.57 -4.37 -25.87
CA LYS A 210 3.16 -3.90 -25.91
C LYS A 210 2.28 -4.56 -24.84
N SER A 211 2.86 -4.83 -23.67
CA SER A 211 2.11 -5.32 -22.51
C SER A 211 1.03 -4.29 -22.12
N PRO A 212 -0.23 -4.69 -21.90
CA PRO A 212 -1.27 -3.76 -21.49
C PRO A 212 -0.90 -3.02 -20.21
N VAL A 213 -1.10 -1.70 -20.22
CA VAL A 213 -0.94 -0.88 -19.02
C VAL A 213 -2.21 -1.01 -18.19
N VAL A 214 -2.07 -1.59 -17.00
CA VAL A 214 -3.16 -1.84 -16.06
C VAL A 214 -2.78 -1.33 -14.67
N LEU A 215 -3.77 -1.23 -13.78
CA LEU A 215 -3.49 -0.96 -12.38
C LEU A 215 -2.69 -2.13 -11.79
N CYS A 216 -1.46 -1.86 -11.36
CA CYS A 216 -0.54 -2.85 -10.82
C CYS A 216 -0.22 -2.56 -9.36
N HIS A 217 -0.04 -3.61 -8.56
CA HIS A 217 0.36 -3.48 -7.16
C HIS A 217 1.81 -2.98 -7.00
N ASN A 218 2.71 -3.39 -7.92
CA ASN A 218 4.13 -3.06 -7.98
C ASN A 218 5.01 -3.53 -6.79
N ASP A 219 4.42 -3.99 -5.68
CA ASP A 219 5.14 -4.54 -4.52
C ASP A 219 4.53 -5.87 -4.03
N LEU A 220 4.39 -6.87 -4.90
CA LEU A 220 3.64 -8.11 -4.59
C LEU A 220 4.45 -9.12 -3.74
N LEU A 221 4.93 -8.68 -2.58
CA LEU A 221 5.64 -9.52 -1.61
C LEU A 221 4.66 -10.42 -0.84
N CYS A 222 5.09 -11.60 -0.38
CA CYS A 222 4.26 -12.52 0.42
C CYS A 222 3.62 -11.82 1.62
N LYS A 223 4.37 -10.91 2.27
CA LYS A 223 3.87 -10.14 3.42
C LYS A 223 2.69 -9.22 3.07
N ASN A 224 2.51 -8.88 1.80
CA ASN A 224 1.41 -8.04 1.30
C ASN A 224 0.20 -8.86 0.85
N ILE A 225 0.22 -10.18 1.05
CA ILE A 225 -0.88 -11.07 0.67
C ILE A 225 -1.45 -11.72 1.93
N ILE A 226 -2.75 -11.57 2.13
CA ILE A 226 -3.50 -12.13 3.25
C ILE A 226 -4.41 -13.22 2.71
N TYR A 227 -4.24 -14.43 3.24
CA TYR A 227 -5.11 -15.57 3.02
C TYR A 227 -6.19 -15.64 4.10
N ILE A 228 -7.44 -15.71 3.66
CA ILE A 228 -8.61 -15.83 4.53
C ILE A 228 -9.23 -17.19 4.27
N GLU A 229 -9.12 -18.09 5.25
CA GLU A 229 -9.82 -19.36 5.24
C GLU A 229 -11.29 -19.13 5.60
N ALA A 230 -12.20 -19.54 4.73
CA ALA A 230 -13.63 -19.46 4.99
C ALA A 230 -14.28 -20.73 4.45
N LYS A 231 -15.14 -21.38 5.25
CA LYS A 231 -15.77 -22.67 4.92
C LYS A 231 -16.34 -22.69 3.48
N GLY A 232 -15.55 -23.20 2.53
CA GLY A 232 -15.86 -23.31 1.10
C GLY A 232 -15.65 -22.07 0.22
N ARG A 233 -15.09 -20.97 0.73
CA ARG A 233 -14.87 -19.70 -0.01
C ARG A 233 -13.58 -18.99 0.43
N ASP A 234 -12.46 -19.70 0.34
CA ASP A 234 -11.16 -19.09 0.64
C ASP A 234 -10.90 -17.87 -0.26
N LYS A 235 -10.33 -16.83 0.34
CA LYS A 235 -10.10 -15.55 -0.33
C LYS A 235 -8.66 -15.09 -0.14
N ILE A 236 -8.14 -14.42 -1.16
CA ILE A 236 -6.91 -13.64 -1.09
C ILE A 236 -7.27 -12.16 -1.06
N ILE A 237 -6.59 -11.40 -0.20
CA ILE A 237 -6.56 -9.94 -0.22
C ILE A 237 -5.11 -9.52 -0.45
N ILE A 238 -4.89 -8.58 -1.36
CA ILE A 238 -3.61 -7.93 -1.61
C ILE A 238 -3.67 -6.55 -0.96
N LYS A 239 -2.75 -6.25 -0.06
CA LYS A 239 -2.78 -5.08 0.83
C LYS A 239 -1.82 -3.97 0.42
#